data_AF-A0A1D9QB61-F1
#
_entry.id   AF-A0A1D9QB61-F1
#
_cell.length_a   1.000
_cell.length_b   1.000
_cell.length_c   1.000
_cell.angle_alpha   90.00
_cell.angle_beta   90.00
_cell.angle_gamma   90.00
#
_symmetry.space_group_name_H-M   'P 1'
#
loop_
_entity.id
_entity.type
_entity.pdbx_description
1 polymer ?
#
loop_
_entity_poly.entity_id
_entity_poly.type
_entity_poly.pdbx_seq_one_letter_code
_entity_poly.pdbx_strand_id
1 'polypeptide(L)'
;MFKCENCRNEFCIYNNPPNDCLWHPGQRTTDLDDVIWADHNNENHRAIEDLIDHHDFEDRWIWSCCGEMGSDWGCKITRHKVFEEFEEFNGSSDVASGDSSDDFKKLEDDSDSSGDLSEDWEDIEEPAAKRVKQ
;
A
#
# COMPACT_ATOMS: atom_id res chain seq x y z
N MET A 1 9.71 -9.10 -7.49
CA MET A 1 8.86 -8.16 -6.73
C MET A 1 8.39 -7.10 -7.70
N PHE A 2 7.14 -6.66 -7.56
CA PHE A 2 6.53 -5.63 -8.40
C PHE A 2 6.17 -4.43 -7.52
N LYS A 3 6.18 -3.22 -8.08
CA LYS A 3 5.74 -2.02 -7.36
C LYS A 3 4.26 -1.76 -7.64
N CYS A 4 3.50 -1.45 -6.59
CA CYS A 4 2.08 -1.17 -6.72
C CYS A 4 1.84 0.27 -7.23
N GLU A 5 0.98 0.44 -8.23
CA GLU A 5 0.58 1.78 -8.74
C GLU A 5 -0.14 2.62 -7.67
N ASN A 6 -0.93 1.97 -6.82
CA ASN A 6 -1.80 2.65 -5.86
C ASN A 6 -1.05 3.04 -4.58
N CYS A 7 -0.57 2.05 -3.82
CA CYS A 7 0.09 2.27 -2.53
C CYS A 7 1.61 2.46 -2.63
N ARG A 8 2.21 2.28 -3.81
CA ARG A 8 3.67 2.39 -4.07
C ARG A 8 4.56 1.40 -3.32
N ASN A 9 3.98 0.47 -2.55
CA ASN A 9 4.69 -0.63 -1.89
C ASN A 9 5.06 -1.75 -2.88
N GLU A 10 6.09 -2.51 -2.53
CA GLU A 10 6.50 -3.71 -3.26
C GLU A 10 5.63 -4.92 -2.89
N PHE A 11 5.25 -5.74 -3.87
CA PHE A 11 4.42 -6.92 -3.68
C PHE A 11 4.80 -8.07 -4.63
N CYS A 12 4.28 -9.27 -4.34
CA CYS A 12 4.47 -10.45 -5.20
C CYS A 12 3.19 -10.75 -5.98
N ILE A 13 3.28 -10.87 -7.32
CA ILE A 13 2.10 -11.14 -8.16
C ILE A 13 1.48 -12.53 -7.88
N TYR A 14 2.30 -13.48 -7.42
CA TYR A 14 1.85 -14.83 -7.05
C TYR A 14 1.22 -14.88 -5.64
N ASN A 15 1.43 -13.84 -4.82
CA ASN A 15 0.87 -13.71 -3.47
C ASN A 15 0.27 -12.31 -3.28
N ASN A 16 -0.91 -12.08 -3.87
CA ASN A 16 -1.59 -10.79 -3.91
C ASN A 16 -3.07 -10.92 -3.47
N PRO A 17 -3.33 -11.02 -2.15
CA PRO A 17 -4.69 -11.14 -1.64
C PRO A 17 -5.51 -9.86 -1.90
N PRO A 18 -6.85 -9.97 -1.97
CA PRO A 18 -7.74 -8.84 -2.28
C PRO A 18 -7.76 -7.71 -1.26
N ASN A 19 -7.19 -7.90 -0.08
CA ASN A 19 -7.24 -6.94 1.02
C ASN A 19 -5.86 -6.41 1.45
N ASP A 20 -4.85 -6.54 0.58
CA ASP A 20 -3.46 -6.24 0.92
C ASP A 20 -3.07 -4.80 0.56
N CYS A 21 -3.68 -4.23 -0.48
CA CYS A 21 -3.39 -2.88 -0.93
C CYS A 21 -4.34 -1.88 -0.26
N LEU A 22 -3.83 -1.21 0.78
CA LEU A 22 -4.43 -0.03 1.41
C LEU A 22 -3.89 1.24 0.74
N TRP A 23 -4.79 2.11 0.28
CA TRP A 23 -4.40 3.37 -0.36
C TRP A 23 -5.52 4.41 -0.33
N HIS A 24 -5.15 5.66 -0.59
CA HIS A 24 -6.08 6.77 -0.75
C HIS A 24 -6.18 7.18 -2.23
N PRO A 25 -7.39 7.19 -2.84
CA PRO A 25 -7.59 7.68 -4.21
C PRO A 25 -7.66 9.21 -4.31
N GLY A 26 -7.79 9.89 -3.18
CA GLY A 26 -7.85 11.34 -3.11
C GLY A 26 -6.47 11.99 -3.17
N GLN A 27 -6.46 13.30 -2.99
CA GLN A 27 -5.24 14.09 -2.82
C GLN A 27 -5.19 14.60 -1.38
N ARG A 28 -3.96 14.79 -0.87
CA ARG A 28 -3.76 15.49 0.40
C ARG A 28 -4.10 16.96 0.20
N THR A 29 -4.95 17.51 1.07
CA THR A 29 -5.37 18.92 1.05
C THR A 29 -5.23 19.49 2.46
N THR A 30 -4.99 20.80 2.57
CA THR A 30 -5.03 21.45 3.90
C THR A 30 -6.43 21.34 4.47
N ASP A 31 -6.51 21.10 5.77
CA ASP A 31 -7.76 21.33 6.48
C ASP A 31 -8.04 22.85 6.47
N LEU A 32 -9.12 23.25 5.81
CA LEU A 32 -9.53 24.66 5.71
C LEU A 32 -10.02 25.21 7.05
N ASP A 33 -10.35 24.32 7.99
CA ASP A 33 -10.79 24.68 9.34
C ASP A 33 -9.62 24.73 10.35
N ASP A 34 -8.39 24.35 9.95
CA ASP A 34 -7.23 24.38 10.83
C ASP A 34 -6.62 25.80 10.91
N VAL A 35 -6.65 26.34 12.13
CA VAL A 35 -6.17 27.68 12.50
C VAL A 35 -4.68 27.86 12.18
N ILE A 36 -3.91 26.77 12.12
CA ILE A 36 -2.47 26.79 11.80
C ILE A 36 -2.22 27.35 10.40
N TRP A 37 -3.12 27.09 9.44
CA TRP A 37 -3.00 27.60 8.07
C TRP A 37 -3.56 29.00 7.90
N ALA A 38 -4.42 29.46 8.81
CA ALA A 38 -5.06 30.78 8.73
C ALA A 38 -4.05 31.95 8.85
N ASP A 39 -2.98 31.77 9.63
CA ASP A 39 -1.92 32.77 9.80
C ASP A 39 -0.77 32.60 8.79
N HIS A 40 -0.82 31.55 7.96
CA HIS A 40 0.22 31.26 6.98
C HIS A 40 0.07 32.16 5.74
N ASN A 41 0.41 33.44 5.89
CA ASN A 41 0.38 34.41 4.81
C ASN A 41 1.51 34.14 3.79
N ASN A 42 1.13 33.94 2.53
CA ASN A 42 1.98 33.55 1.39
C ASN A 42 3.05 34.60 1.00
N GLU A 43 3.09 35.76 1.67
CA GLU A 43 4.07 36.82 1.37
C GLU A 43 5.50 36.51 1.86
N ASN A 44 5.67 35.69 2.90
CA ASN A 44 6.98 35.44 3.52
C ASN A 44 7.31 33.97 3.78
N HIS A 45 6.36 33.06 3.58
CA HIS A 45 6.55 31.63 3.78
C HIS A 45 6.33 30.90 2.46
N ARG A 46 7.10 29.83 2.22
CA ARG A 46 6.94 28.95 1.04
C ARG A 46 5.48 28.53 0.92
N ALA A 47 5.00 28.23 -0.28
CA ALA A 47 3.62 27.80 -0.47
C ALA A 47 3.31 26.64 0.49
N ILE A 48 2.15 26.66 1.14
CA ILE A 48 1.74 25.60 2.09
C ILE A 48 1.85 24.23 1.41
N GLU A 49 1.50 24.17 0.13
CA GLU A 49 1.61 23.01 -0.76
C GLU A 49 3.03 22.42 -0.82
N ASP A 50 4.09 23.21 -0.63
CA ASP A 50 5.48 22.72 -0.59
C ASP A 50 5.78 21.88 0.68
N LEU A 51 4.95 21.99 1.72
CA LEU A 51 5.09 21.25 2.99
C LEU A 51 4.32 19.93 3.00
N ILE A 52 3.68 19.55 1.89
CA ILE A 52 2.82 18.35 1.80
C ILE A 52 3.57 17.03 1.98
N ASP A 53 4.85 17.03 1.60
CA ASP A 53 5.76 15.89 1.74
C ASP A 53 6.63 15.98 3.01
N HIS A 54 6.45 17.04 3.82
CA HIS A 54 7.22 17.22 5.04
C HIS A 54 6.63 16.39 6.18
N HIS A 55 7.42 15.45 6.71
CA HIS A 55 7.00 14.51 7.76
C HIS A 55 6.34 15.19 8.97
N ASP A 56 6.89 16.31 9.45
CA ASP A 56 6.32 17.05 10.61
C ASP A 56 4.91 17.63 10.38
N PHE A 57 4.45 17.67 9.12
CA PHE A 57 3.14 18.19 8.75
C PHE A 57 2.20 17.09 8.25
N GLU A 58 2.62 15.82 8.21
CA GLU A 58 1.81 14.72 7.65
C GLU A 58 0.42 14.61 8.30
N ASP A 59 0.33 14.80 9.61
CA ASP A 59 -0.93 14.79 10.39
C ASP A 59 -1.80 16.05 10.19
N ARG A 60 -1.26 17.11 9.56
CA ARG A 60 -1.97 18.38 9.33
C ARG A 60 -2.61 18.47 7.95
N TRP A 61 -2.48 17.40 7.18
CA TRP A 61 -3.16 17.22 5.91
C TRP A 61 -4.36 16.31 6.10
N ILE A 62 -5.37 16.48 5.25
CA ILE A 62 -6.51 15.58 5.16
C ILE A 62 -6.60 15.00 3.76
N TRP A 63 -7.03 13.75 3.65
CA TRP A 63 -7.26 13.11 2.37
C TRP A 63 -8.63 13.48 1.83
N SER A 64 -8.69 14.05 0.63
CA SER A 64 -9.97 14.48 0.03
C SER A 64 -10.96 13.35 -0.27
N CYS A 65 -10.51 12.08 -0.28
CA CYS A 65 -11.36 10.92 -0.52
C CYS A 65 -12.18 10.46 0.68
N CYS A 66 -11.72 10.72 1.91
CA CYS A 66 -12.35 10.20 3.12
C CYS A 66 -12.37 11.21 4.29
N GLY A 67 -11.58 12.29 4.21
CA GLY A 67 -11.42 13.27 5.28
C GLY A 67 -10.50 12.81 6.42
N GLU A 68 -9.89 11.64 6.32
CA GLU A 68 -8.95 11.14 7.32
C GLU A 68 -7.60 11.89 7.26
N MET A 69 -6.83 11.80 8.34
CA MET A 69 -5.53 12.44 8.48
C MET A 69 -4.52 11.95 7.42
N GLY A 70 -3.57 12.81 7.05
CA GLY A 70 -2.59 12.53 5.99
C GLY A 70 -1.69 11.32 6.28
N SER A 71 -1.52 10.98 7.56
CA SER A 71 -0.79 9.81 8.07
C SER A 71 -1.57 8.49 8.01
N ASP A 72 -2.88 8.53 7.69
CA ASP A 72 -3.68 7.33 7.59
C ASP A 72 -3.25 6.44 6.41
N TRP A 73 -3.29 5.12 6.61
CA TRP A 73 -2.77 4.12 5.67
C TRP A 73 -3.59 3.97 4.39
N GLY A 74 -4.89 4.31 4.40
CA GLY A 74 -5.74 4.17 3.23
C GLY A 74 -7.20 3.90 3.53
N CYS A 75 -8.10 4.61 2.84
CA CYS A 75 -9.53 4.36 2.90
C CYS A 75 -10.05 3.34 1.86
N LYS A 76 -9.20 2.89 0.93
CA LYS A 76 -9.53 1.87 -0.06
C LYS A 76 -8.68 0.63 0.15
N ILE A 77 -9.34 -0.52 0.04
CA ILE A 77 -8.76 -1.85 0.19
C ILE A 77 -8.96 -2.58 -1.14
N THR A 78 -7.86 -2.94 -1.81
CA THR A 78 -7.89 -3.66 -3.09
C THR A 78 -6.75 -4.68 -3.19
N ARG A 79 -6.69 -5.42 -4.31
CA ARG A 79 -5.43 -6.09 -4.72
C ARG A 79 -4.39 -5.05 -5.12
N HIS A 80 -3.12 -5.39 -4.96
CA HIS A 80 -2.06 -4.60 -5.56
C HIS A 80 -2.16 -4.69 -7.10
N LYS A 81 -1.98 -3.55 -7.75
CA LYS A 81 -1.90 -3.43 -9.22
C LYS A 81 -0.47 -3.11 -9.63
N VAL A 82 0.07 -3.87 -10.57
CA VAL A 82 1.44 -3.67 -11.07
C VAL A 82 1.52 -2.31 -11.76
N PHE A 83 2.55 -1.53 -11.44
CA PHE A 83 2.93 -0.37 -12.22
C PHE A 83 3.54 -0.87 -13.54
N GLU A 84 2.78 -0.88 -14.62
CA GLU A 84 3.31 -1.22 -15.96
C GLU A 84 4.25 -0.11 -16.40
N GLU A 85 5.56 -0.32 -16.22
CA GLU A 85 6.58 0.40 -16.98
C GLU A 85 6.56 -0.21 -18.39
N PHE A 86 5.92 0.49 -19.30
CA PHE A 86 5.71 0.06 -20.69
C PHE A 86 7.04 0.13 -21.46
N GLU A 87 7.94 -0.83 -21.25
CA GLU A 87 9.01 -1.10 -22.21
C GLU A 87 8.44 -2.08 -23.23
N GLU A 88 8.02 -1.54 -24.38
CA GLU A 88 7.54 -2.28 -25.56
C GLU A 88 8.59 -3.29 -26.04
N PHE A 89 8.64 -4.47 -25.42
CA PHE A 89 9.35 -5.60 -26.01
C PHE A 89 8.46 -6.18 -27.10
N ASN A 90 8.66 -5.65 -28.31
CA ASN A 90 8.06 -6.10 -29.57
C ASN A 90 8.51 -7.54 -29.87
N GLY A 91 7.93 -8.51 -29.18
CA GLY A 91 8.15 -9.95 -29.35
C GLY A 91 7.37 -10.48 -30.54
N SER A 92 7.88 -10.23 -31.75
CA SER A 92 7.46 -10.92 -32.97
C SER A 92 7.83 -12.40 -32.87
N SER A 93 6.94 -13.23 -32.32
CA SER A 93 7.10 -14.69 -32.32
C SER A 93 6.49 -15.28 -33.58
N ASP A 94 7.27 -15.29 -34.67
CA ASP A 94 7.13 -16.30 -35.72
C ASP A 94 8.09 -17.44 -35.40
N VAL A 95 7.62 -18.44 -34.65
CA VAL A 95 8.22 -19.78 -34.66
C VAL A 95 7.15 -20.79 -34.99
N ALA A 96 7.22 -21.28 -36.23
CA ALA A 96 6.43 -22.39 -36.72
C ALA A 96 6.99 -23.72 -36.19
N SER A 97 6.06 -24.65 -35.99
CA SER A 97 6.24 -26.10 -36.16
C SER A 97 7.04 -26.87 -35.11
N GLY A 98 6.36 -27.81 -34.44
CA GLY A 98 7.01 -28.88 -33.68
C GLY A 98 6.07 -29.67 -32.79
N ASP A 99 5.22 -30.49 -33.42
CA ASP A 99 4.46 -31.58 -32.80
C ASP A 99 5.43 -32.63 -32.20
N SER A 100 5.30 -32.97 -30.92
CA SER A 100 5.81 -34.24 -30.39
C SER A 100 5.19 -34.57 -29.02
N SER A 101 4.33 -35.59 -29.05
CA SER A 101 3.86 -36.37 -27.91
C SER A 101 5.02 -37.05 -27.18
N ASP A 102 4.89 -37.23 -25.85
CA ASP A 102 5.22 -38.45 -25.08
C ASP A 102 5.08 -38.11 -23.57
N ASP A 103 3.97 -38.48 -22.93
CA ASP A 103 3.86 -39.65 -22.05
C ASP A 103 5.06 -39.87 -21.12
N PHE A 104 5.06 -39.22 -19.94
CA PHE A 104 5.83 -39.70 -18.79
C PHE A 104 5.01 -39.68 -17.51
N LYS A 105 5.20 -40.77 -16.77
CA LYS A 105 4.31 -41.35 -15.77
C LYS A 105 4.26 -40.60 -14.45
N LYS A 106 3.04 -40.60 -13.91
CA LYS A 106 2.68 -40.77 -12.49
C LYS A 106 3.81 -41.31 -11.60
N LEU A 107 4.21 -40.51 -10.61
CA LEU A 107 4.77 -40.98 -9.35
C LEU A 107 4.05 -40.24 -8.22
N GLU A 108 3.20 -41.00 -7.53
CA GLU A 108 2.75 -40.72 -6.17
C GLU A 108 3.95 -41.03 -5.25
N ASP A 109 4.32 -40.10 -4.38
CA ASP A 109 5.01 -40.44 -3.14
C ASP A 109 4.59 -39.43 -2.06
N ASP A 110 3.89 -39.99 -1.08
CA ASP A 110 3.46 -39.38 0.15
C ASP A 110 4.66 -38.96 1.01
N SER A 111 4.64 -37.74 1.53
CA SER A 111 5.38 -37.44 2.76
C SER A 111 4.69 -36.37 3.58
N ASP A 112 3.99 -36.90 4.57
CA ASP A 112 3.48 -36.29 5.78
C ASP A 112 4.64 -35.62 6.57
N SER A 113 4.50 -34.33 6.85
CA SER A 113 5.27 -33.69 7.94
C SER A 113 4.52 -32.48 8.46
N SER A 114 3.63 -32.79 9.40
CA SER A 114 3.16 -31.90 10.45
C SER A 114 4.35 -31.27 11.20
N GLY A 115 4.59 -29.99 10.98
CA GLY A 115 5.48 -29.15 11.76
C GLY A 115 4.68 -28.13 12.56
N ASP A 116 4.22 -28.57 13.72
CA ASP A 116 3.61 -27.79 14.79
C ASP A 116 4.72 -26.99 15.51
N LEU A 117 4.65 -25.66 15.48
CA LEU A 117 5.36 -24.79 16.42
C LEU A 117 4.48 -23.58 16.74
N SER A 118 3.73 -23.73 17.83
CA SER A 118 3.19 -22.66 18.63
C SER A 118 4.29 -22.07 19.52
N GLU A 119 4.63 -20.79 19.34
CA GLU A 119 5.30 -19.98 20.36
C GLU A 119 4.68 -18.57 20.28
N ASP A 120 3.80 -18.18 21.20
CA ASP A 120 4.08 -17.65 22.55
C ASP A 120 4.21 -16.11 22.54
N TRP A 121 3.22 -15.49 23.19
CA TRP A 121 3.00 -14.10 23.59
C TRP A 121 4.24 -13.21 23.82
N GLU A 122 4.14 -11.93 23.45
CA GLU A 122 4.41 -10.84 24.41
C GLU A 122 3.36 -9.73 24.28
N ASP A 123 2.73 -9.52 25.43
CA ASP A 123 1.81 -8.47 25.84
C ASP A 123 2.46 -7.09 25.66
N ILE A 124 1.87 -6.19 24.87
CA ILE A 124 2.19 -4.76 24.95
C ILE A 124 0.92 -4.01 25.35
N GLU A 125 1.00 -3.53 26.58
CA GLU A 125 -0.04 -2.86 27.36
C GLU A 125 -0.73 -1.70 26.63
N GLU A 126 -2.06 -1.66 26.78
CA GLU A 126 -2.83 -0.42 26.78
C GLU A 126 -2.32 0.55 27.85
N PRO A 127 -2.17 1.84 27.54
CA PRO A 127 -2.43 2.87 28.52
C PRO A 127 -3.87 3.36 28.39
N ALA A 128 -4.70 2.89 29.32
CA ALA A 128 -6.00 3.43 29.63
C ALA A 128 -5.94 4.93 29.99
N ALA A 129 -6.83 5.68 29.35
CA ALA A 129 -7.61 6.80 29.88
C ALA A 129 -6.91 7.93 30.64
N LYS A 130 -7.07 9.16 30.12
CA LYS A 130 -7.61 10.26 30.93
C LYS A 130 -8.64 11.07 30.14
N ARG A 131 -9.91 10.73 30.35
CA ARG A 131 -11.02 11.69 30.32
C ARG A 131 -10.66 12.82 31.29
N VAL A 132 -10.52 14.05 30.80
CA VAL A 132 -10.77 15.24 31.63
C VAL A 132 -11.98 15.93 31.03
N LYS A 133 -13.06 15.86 31.79
CA LYS A 133 -14.29 16.60 31.59
C LYS A 133 -14.19 17.80 32.52
N GLN A 134 -13.99 18.99 31.97
CA GLN A 134 -14.36 20.26 32.58
C GLN A 134 -14.84 21.20 31.49
#